data_AF-A0A7W7VGZ9-F1
#
_entry.id   AF-A0A7W7VGZ9-F1
#
_cell.length_a   1.000
_cell.length_b   1.000
_cell.length_c   1.000
_cell.angle_alpha   90.00
_cell.angle_beta   90.00
_cell.angle_gamma   90.00
#
_symmetry.space_group_name_H-M   'P 1'
#
loop_
_entity.id
_entity.type
_entity.pdbx_description
1 polymer ?
#
loop_
_entity_poly.entity_id
_entity_poly.type
_entity_poly.pdbx_seq_one_letter_code
_entity_poly.pdbx_strand_id
1 'polypeptide(L)'
;MTATMAKSARSARVAVLVLGVVYLALAVTGILVVGWGAIHEADPALLLGVFGVSRLLDIAHAVLGVVAVLAAVRGAASLFAAIGTVVFTAMAAYGVIAGVIGDVGDPLHMTWWNVGLYVLSALTCALVYALRLRAR
;
A
#
# COMPACT_ATOMS: atom_id res chain seq x y z
N MET A 1 21.53 4.84 -23.36
CA MET A 1 20.81 4.02 -22.35
C MET A 1 20.88 2.57 -22.80
N THR A 2 21.53 1.67 -22.06
CA THR A 2 21.71 0.26 -22.47
C THR A 2 20.38 -0.51 -22.37
N ALA A 3 20.19 -1.56 -23.17
CA ALA A 3 18.93 -2.35 -23.20
C ALA A 3 18.53 -2.88 -21.81
N THR A 4 19.51 -3.23 -20.98
CA THR A 4 19.32 -3.69 -19.59
C THR A 4 18.72 -2.60 -18.68
N MET A 5 19.15 -1.34 -18.83
CA MET A 5 18.60 -0.22 -18.07
C MET A 5 17.15 0.09 -18.46
N ALA A 6 16.83 0.00 -19.76
CA ALA A 6 15.46 0.18 -20.24
C ALA A 6 14.50 -0.88 -19.71
N LYS A 7 14.95 -2.14 -19.65
CA LYS A 7 14.19 -3.25 -19.06
C LYS A 7 13.94 -3.03 -17.55
N SER A 8 14.97 -2.68 -16.78
CA SER A 8 14.86 -2.39 -15.34
C SER A 8 13.88 -1.26 -15.05
N ALA A 9 13.98 -0.15 -15.80
CA ALA A 9 13.06 0.98 -15.66
C ALA A 9 11.61 0.61 -15.99
N ARG A 10 11.38 -0.23 -17.02
CA ARG A 10 10.05 -0.74 -17.35
C ARG A 10 9.50 -1.64 -16.24
N SER A 11 10.29 -2.59 -15.73
CA SER A 11 9.89 -3.48 -14.64
C SER A 11 9.52 -2.69 -13.38
N ALA A 12 10.30 -1.67 -13.03
CA ALA A 12 10.00 -0.79 -11.89
C ALA A 12 8.66 -0.07 -12.06
N ARG A 13 8.39 0.49 -13.25
CA ARG A 13 7.11 1.16 -13.55
C ARG A 13 5.93 0.20 -13.45
N VAL A 14 6.06 -1.00 -14.00
CA VAL A 14 4.99 -2.02 -13.96
C VAL A 14 4.70 -2.45 -12.52
N ALA A 15 5.74 -2.75 -11.72
CA ALA A 15 5.56 -3.15 -10.33
C ALA A 15 4.84 -2.07 -9.50
N VAL A 16 5.29 -0.81 -9.63
CA VAL A 16 4.68 0.32 -8.92
C VAL A 16 3.26 0.60 -9.42
N LEU A 17 3.00 0.44 -10.72
CA LEU A 17 1.65 0.57 -11.28
C LEU A 17 0.71 -0.49 -10.72
N VAL A 18 1.14 -1.75 -10.64
CA VAL A 18 0.35 -2.85 -10.08
C VAL A 18 0.02 -2.57 -8.61
N LEU A 19 1.00 -2.15 -7.80
CA LEU A 19 0.74 -1.74 -6.43
C LEU A 19 -0.29 -0.60 -6.38
N GLY A 20 -0.12 0.43 -7.21
CA GLY A 20 -1.05 1.56 -7.25
C GLY A 20 -2.48 1.15 -7.58
N VAL A 21 -2.66 0.25 -8.55
CA VAL A 21 -3.98 -0.28 -8.92
C VAL A 21 -4.58 -1.13 -7.80
N VAL A 22 -3.79 -1.98 -7.14
CA VAL A 22 -4.26 -2.81 -6.02
C VAL A 22 -4.76 -1.92 -4.87
N TYR A 23 -3.99 -0.92 -4.46
CA TYR A 23 -4.40 -0.03 -3.37
C TYR A 23 -5.58 0.87 -3.75
N LEU A 24 -5.67 1.32 -5.00
CA LEU A 24 -6.89 2.00 -5.49
C LEU A 24 -8.11 1.10 -5.45
N ALA A 25 -7.97 -0.16 -5.88
CA ALA A 25 -9.07 -1.11 -5.85
C ALA A 25 -9.55 -1.34 -4.42
N LEU A 26 -8.64 -1.59 -3.47
CA LEU A 26 -8.95 -1.74 -2.05
C LEU A 26 -9.67 -0.52 -1.50
N ALA A 27 -9.18 0.69 -1.79
CA ALA A 27 -9.81 1.92 -1.34
C ALA A 27 -11.24 2.08 -1.88
N VAL A 28 -11.46 1.85 -3.16
CA VAL A 28 -12.78 1.97 -3.78
C VAL A 28 -13.73 0.94 -3.17
N THR A 29 -13.32 -0.32 -3.07
CA THR A 29 -14.16 -1.38 -2.51
C THR A 29 -14.41 -1.20 -1.02
N GLY A 30 -13.42 -0.74 -0.27
CA GLY A 30 -13.54 -0.44 1.16
C GLY A 30 -14.54 0.71 1.41
N ILE A 31 -14.42 1.83 0.68
CA ILE A 31 -15.38 2.94 0.77
C ILE A 31 -16.80 2.49 0.42
N LEU A 32 -16.97 1.59 -0.56
CA LEU A 32 -18.29 1.05 -0.91
C LEU A 32 -18.87 0.14 0.18
N VAL A 33 -18.03 -0.59 0.93
CA VAL A 33 -18.45 -1.44 2.05
C VAL A 33 -18.75 -0.61 3.30
N VAL A 34 -17.90 0.36 3.64
CA VAL A 34 -17.98 1.16 4.87
C VAL A 34 -18.96 2.34 4.73
N GLY A 35 -19.23 2.81 3.51
CA GLY A 35 -20.08 3.97 3.22
C GLY A 35 -19.50 5.32 3.68
N TRP A 36 -20.28 6.40 3.55
CA TRP A 36 -19.83 7.80 3.71
C TRP A 36 -20.17 8.49 5.05
N GLY A 37 -20.46 7.74 6.12
CA GLY A 37 -20.71 8.30 7.46
C GLY A 37 -19.46 8.87 8.19
N ALA A 38 -19.55 9.11 9.50
CA ALA A 38 -18.49 9.73 10.31
C ALA A 38 -17.19 8.90 10.43
N ILE A 39 -16.01 9.53 10.29
CA ILE A 39 -14.68 8.87 10.18
C ILE A 39 -14.28 8.03 11.42
N HIS A 40 -14.93 8.22 12.57
CA HIS A 40 -14.54 7.64 13.85
C HIS A 40 -15.35 6.40 14.30
N GLU A 41 -16.42 6.03 13.59
CA GLU A 41 -17.17 4.82 13.90
C GLU A 41 -16.46 3.62 13.26
N ALA A 42 -15.42 3.12 13.93
CA ALA A 42 -14.85 1.83 13.63
C ALA A 42 -15.83 0.75 14.12
N ASP A 43 -16.59 0.18 13.19
CA ASP A 43 -17.31 -1.06 13.45
C ASP A 43 -16.34 -2.24 13.20
N PRO A 44 -15.93 -2.97 14.26
CA PRO A 44 -14.98 -4.07 14.15
C PRO A 44 -15.51 -5.27 13.34
N ALA A 45 -16.79 -5.25 12.92
CA ALA A 45 -17.33 -6.26 12.01
C ALA A 45 -17.03 -5.97 10.52
N LEU A 46 -16.45 -4.82 10.18
CA LEU A 46 -16.26 -4.41 8.78
C LEU A 46 -15.02 -5.05 8.15
N LEU A 47 -15.29 -6.06 7.31
CA LEU A 47 -14.31 -6.77 6.51
C LEU A 47 -14.65 -6.67 5.02
N LEU A 48 -13.62 -6.56 4.20
CA LEU A 48 -13.66 -6.82 2.76
C LEU A 48 -12.95 -8.15 2.50
N GLY A 49 -13.73 -9.24 2.52
CA GLY A 49 -13.19 -10.59 2.48
C GLY A 49 -12.37 -10.89 3.73
N VAL A 50 -11.04 -10.91 3.60
CA VAL A 50 -10.10 -11.14 4.71
C VAL A 50 -9.43 -9.86 5.21
N PHE A 51 -9.58 -8.76 4.47
CA PHE A 51 -8.98 -7.48 4.81
C PHE A 51 -9.91 -6.70 5.72
N GLY A 52 -9.35 -6.17 6.80
CA GLY A 52 -10.01 -5.14 7.58
C GLY A 52 -10.11 -3.86 6.76
N VAL A 53 -11.27 -3.21 6.89
CA VAL A 53 -11.57 -1.95 6.20
C VAL A 53 -12.07 -0.93 7.21
N SER A 54 -11.70 0.32 6.98
CA SER A 54 -12.15 1.49 7.73
C SER A 54 -11.99 2.71 6.85
N ARG A 55 -12.76 3.77 7.12
CA ARG A 55 -12.70 4.99 6.30
C ARG A 55 -11.30 5.58 6.25
N LEU A 56 -10.62 5.64 7.39
CA LEU A 56 -9.27 6.20 7.47
C LEU A 56 -8.28 5.32 6.69
N LEU A 57 -8.41 3.99 6.80
CA LEU A 57 -7.55 3.07 6.06
C LEU A 57 -7.78 3.16 4.55
N ASP A 58 -9.03 3.24 4.12
CA ASP A 58 -9.38 3.31 2.71
C ASP A 58 -8.94 4.64 2.08
N ILE A 59 -8.99 5.75 2.84
CA ILE A 59 -8.40 7.02 2.42
C ILE A 59 -6.88 6.89 2.27
N ALA A 60 -6.20 6.24 3.22
CA ALA A 60 -4.77 6.00 3.13
C ALA A 60 -4.42 5.14 1.90
N HIS A 61 -5.19 4.08 1.64
CA HIS A 61 -5.06 3.25 0.43
C HIS A 61 -5.31 4.07 -0.85
N ALA A 62 -6.30 4.96 -0.87
CA ALA A 62 -6.58 5.82 -2.02
C ALA A 62 -5.39 6.73 -2.31
N VAL A 63 -4.86 7.43 -1.29
CA VAL A 63 -3.70 8.32 -1.42
C VAL A 63 -2.49 7.53 -1.93
N LEU A 64 -2.18 6.39 -1.32
CA LEU A 64 -1.07 5.54 -1.74
C LEU A 64 -1.23 5.04 -3.18
N GLY A 65 -2.44 4.59 -3.51
CA GLY A 65 -2.79 4.10 -4.83
C GLY A 65 -2.62 5.16 -5.91
N VAL A 66 -3.20 6.35 -5.72
CA VAL A 66 -3.05 7.49 -6.64
C VAL A 66 -1.58 7.88 -6.80
N VAL A 67 -0.85 8.06 -5.70
CA VAL A 67 0.56 8.47 -5.75
C VAL A 67 1.42 7.43 -6.48
N ALA A 68 1.18 6.14 -6.25
CA ALA A 68 1.89 5.05 -6.93
C ALA A 68 1.59 5.04 -8.44
N VAL A 69 0.33 5.15 -8.85
CA VAL A 69 -0.05 5.24 -10.27
C VAL A 69 0.62 6.46 -10.93
N LEU A 70 0.53 7.62 -10.30
CA LEU A 70 1.16 8.85 -10.81
C LEU A 70 2.68 8.71 -10.92
N ALA A 71 3.33 8.08 -9.93
CA ALA A 71 4.76 7.83 -9.97
C ALA A 71 5.14 6.87 -11.10
N ALA A 72 4.33 5.83 -11.34
CA ALA A 72 4.57 4.90 -12.44
C ALA A 72 4.47 5.58 -13.82
N VAL A 73 3.41 6.37 -14.05
CA VAL A 73 3.18 7.02 -15.36
C VAL A 73 4.11 8.22 -15.61
N ARG A 74 4.52 8.94 -14.56
CA ARG A 74 5.45 10.09 -14.67
C ARG A 74 6.92 9.71 -14.58
N GLY A 75 7.24 8.42 -14.52
CA GLY A 75 8.63 7.94 -14.49
C GLY A 75 9.35 8.11 -13.14
N ALA A 76 8.61 8.37 -12.05
CA ALA A 76 9.10 8.49 -10.68
C ALA A 76 9.02 7.17 -9.88
N ALA A 77 8.80 6.03 -10.54
CA ALA A 77 8.61 4.72 -9.91
C ALA A 77 9.72 4.33 -8.92
N SER A 78 10.99 4.60 -9.25
CA SER A 78 12.10 4.27 -8.33
C SER A 78 12.13 5.16 -7.08
N LEU A 79 11.71 6.43 -7.19
CA LEU A 79 11.59 7.32 -6.02
C LEU A 79 10.43 6.87 -5.14
N PHE A 80 9.29 6.56 -5.76
CA PHE A 80 8.17 5.96 -5.04
C PHE A 80 8.60 4.66 -4.35
N ALA A 81 9.37 3.79 -5.01
CA ALA A 81 9.82 2.54 -4.41
C ALA A 81 10.63 2.78 -3.12
N ALA A 82 11.52 3.78 -3.08
CA ALA A 82 12.26 4.11 -1.86
C ALA A 82 11.32 4.55 -0.71
N ILE A 83 10.41 5.48 -1.00
CA ILE A 83 9.47 6.02 0.00
C ILE A 83 8.46 4.94 0.42
N GLY A 84 7.94 4.21 -0.56
CA GLY A 84 6.96 3.15 -0.39
C GLY A 84 7.48 2.01 0.48
N THR A 85 8.78 1.66 0.42
CA THR A 85 9.36 0.72 1.37
C THR A 85 9.14 1.20 2.81
N VAL A 86 9.48 2.45 3.12
CA VAL A 86 9.31 3.00 4.47
C VAL A 86 7.85 3.05 4.88
N VAL A 87 6.98 3.53 4.00
CA VAL A 87 5.55 3.67 4.29
C VAL A 87 4.88 2.32 4.53
N PHE A 88 5.11 1.34 3.66
CA PHE A 88 4.52 0.00 3.84
C PHE A 88 5.11 -0.73 5.03
N THR A 89 6.40 -0.55 5.34
CA THR A 89 6.99 -1.08 6.58
C THR A 89 6.35 -0.45 7.82
N ALA A 90 6.10 0.87 7.82
CA ALA A 90 5.44 1.55 8.93
C ALA A 90 3.99 1.06 9.11
N MET A 91 3.24 0.89 8.03
CA MET A 91 1.89 0.32 8.05
C MET A 91 1.87 -1.12 8.57
N ALA A 92 2.82 -1.95 8.13
CA ALA A 92 2.97 -3.31 8.64
C ALA A 92 3.28 -3.32 10.14
N ALA A 93 4.22 -2.48 10.59
CA ALA A 93 4.59 -2.37 11.99
C ALA A 93 3.40 -1.90 12.85
N TYR A 94 2.65 -0.91 12.38
CA TYR A 94 1.41 -0.47 13.03
C TYR A 94 0.42 -1.64 13.18
N GLY A 95 0.13 -2.36 12.10
CA GLY A 95 -0.83 -3.48 12.14
C GLY A 95 -0.38 -4.63 13.05
N VAL A 96 0.92 -4.91 13.14
CA VAL A 96 1.48 -5.87 14.11
C VAL A 96 1.22 -5.39 15.54
N ILE A 97 1.50 -4.12 15.84
CA ILE A 97 1.30 -3.54 17.17
C ILE A 97 -0.18 -3.57 17.55
N ALA A 98 -1.07 -3.14 16.64
CA ALA A 98 -2.51 -3.18 16.84
C ALA A 98 -3.01 -4.61 17.12
N GLY A 99 -2.60 -5.58 16.29
CA GLY A 99 -3.00 -6.98 16.46
C GLY A 99 -2.46 -7.66 17.73
N VAL A 100 -1.38 -7.15 18.33
CA VAL A 100 -0.82 -7.66 19.60
C VAL A 100 -1.44 -7.00 20.83
N ILE A 101 -1.69 -5.69 20.78
CA ILE A 101 -2.25 -4.92 21.91
C ILE A 101 -3.78 -5.07 22.00
N GLY A 102 -4.43 -5.49 20.90
CA GLY A 102 -5.87 -5.68 20.81
C GLY A 102 -6.57 -4.46 20.19
N ASP A 103 -7.71 -4.70 19.54
CA ASP A 103 -8.39 -3.73 18.66
C ASP A 103 -9.14 -2.60 19.39
N VAL A 104 -8.92 -2.41 20.70
CA VAL A 104 -9.65 -1.41 21.49
C VAL A 104 -9.21 0.00 21.05
N GLY A 105 -10.04 0.62 20.20
CA GLY A 105 -9.81 1.96 19.68
C GLY A 105 -8.85 2.04 18.49
N ASP A 106 -8.61 0.94 17.75
CA ASP A 106 -7.85 0.97 16.49
C ASP A 106 -8.66 1.68 15.39
N PRO A 107 -8.28 2.90 14.94
CA PRO A 107 -9.01 3.61 13.90
C PRO A 107 -8.82 3.01 12.50
N LEU A 108 -7.82 2.14 12.30
CA LEU A 108 -7.52 1.56 10.99
C LEU A 108 -8.17 0.19 10.79
N HIS A 109 -8.53 -0.49 11.89
CA HIS A 109 -9.15 -1.82 11.89
C HIS A 109 -8.38 -2.80 10.99
N MET A 110 -7.09 -2.98 11.25
CA MET A 110 -6.22 -3.80 10.40
C MET A 110 -6.24 -5.27 10.80
N THR A 111 -6.43 -6.18 9.84
CA THR A 111 -6.23 -7.63 10.07
C THR A 111 -4.79 -8.05 9.76
N TRP A 112 -4.42 -9.27 10.16
CA TRP A 112 -3.15 -9.90 9.76
C TRP A 112 -2.98 -10.02 8.23
N TRP A 113 -4.08 -10.03 7.47
CA TRP A 113 -4.02 -10.03 6.01
C TRP A 113 -3.62 -8.66 5.46
N ASN A 114 -4.07 -7.56 6.08
CA ASN A 114 -3.56 -6.22 5.77
C ASN A 114 -2.04 -6.16 6.03
N VAL A 115 -1.57 -6.68 7.18
CA VAL A 115 -0.15 -6.73 7.51
C VAL A 115 0.65 -7.50 6.45
N GLY A 116 0.18 -8.68 6.05
CA GLY A 116 0.83 -9.49 5.00
C GLY A 116 0.94 -8.74 3.67
N LEU A 117 -0.11 -8.02 3.27
CA LEU A 117 -0.10 -7.18 2.07
C LEU A 117 0.93 -6.05 2.17
N TYR A 118 1.03 -5.38 3.32
CA TYR A 118 2.02 -4.31 3.53
C TYR A 118 3.45 -4.84 3.52
N VAL A 119 3.72 -6.00 4.12
CA VAL A 119 5.04 -6.64 4.05
C VAL A 119 5.40 -6.96 2.59
N LEU A 120 4.51 -7.59 1.84
CA LEU A 120 4.75 -7.89 0.42
C LEU A 120 5.00 -6.61 -0.41
N SER A 121 4.24 -5.56 -0.13
CA SER A 121 4.38 -4.25 -0.79
C SER A 121 5.73 -3.59 -0.45
N ALA A 122 6.13 -3.63 0.82
CA ALA A 122 7.42 -3.10 1.28
C ALA A 122 8.59 -3.84 0.61
N LEU A 123 8.54 -5.17 0.54
CA LEU A 123 9.54 -6.00 -0.12
C LEU A 123 9.61 -5.74 -1.63
N THR A 124 8.47 -5.59 -2.28
CA THR A 124 8.38 -5.24 -3.71
C THR A 124 9.05 -3.90 -3.99
N CYS A 125 8.73 -2.89 -3.19
CA CYS A 125 9.35 -1.57 -3.25
C CYS A 125 10.87 -1.64 -2.97
N ALA A 126 11.28 -2.38 -1.95
CA ALA A 126 12.69 -2.49 -1.58
C ALA A 126 13.49 -3.17 -2.70
N LEU A 127 12.96 -4.23 -3.31
CA LEU A 127 13.56 -4.91 -4.43
C LEU A 127 13.70 -3.97 -5.64
N VAL A 128 12.63 -3.25 -6.00
CA VAL A 128 12.65 -2.28 -7.11
C VAL A 128 13.72 -1.21 -6.89
N TYR A 129 13.83 -0.68 -5.67
CA TYR A 129 14.82 0.34 -5.34
C TYR A 129 16.25 -0.23 -5.33
N ALA A 130 16.47 -1.41 -4.75
CA ALA A 130 17.77 -2.08 -4.74
C ALA A 130 18.28 -2.39 -6.16
N LEU A 131 17.40 -2.86 -7.05
CA LEU A 131 17.72 -3.09 -8.46
C LEU A 131 18.09 -1.79 -9.20
N ARG A 132 17.48 -0.66 -8.82
CA ARG A 132 17.85 0.67 -9.35
C ARG A 132 19.24 1.09 -8.89
N LEU A 133 19.60 0.84 -7.62
CA LEU A 133 20.92 1.17 -7.08
C LEU A 133 22.03 0.35 -7.75
N ARG A 134 21.81 -0.95 -7.97
CA ARG A 134 22.78 -1.83 -8.66
C ARG A 134 23.01 -1.48 -10.13
N ALA A 135 22.07 -0.78 -10.75
CA ALA A 135 22.18 -0.37 -12.14
C ALA A 135 22.87 0.99 -12.32
N ARG A 136 23.18 1.74 -11.25
CA ARG A 136 23.95 2.98 -11.33
C ARG A 136 25.44 2.67 -11.34
#